data_AF-A0A2A5QPN0-F1
#
_entry.id   AF-A0A2A5QPN0-F1
#
_cell.length_a   1.000
_cell.length_b   1.000
_cell.length_c   1.000
_cell.angle_alpha   90.00
_cell.angle_beta   90.00
_cell.angle_gamma   90.00
#
_symmetry.space_group_name_H-M   'P 1'
#
loop_
_entity.id
_entity.type
_entity.pdbx_description
1 polymer ?
#
loop_
_entity_poly.entity_id
_entity_poly.type
_entity_poly.pdbx_seq_one_letter_code
_entity_poly.pdbx_strand_id
1 'polypeptide(L)'
;MTQQPSYDTEALETATMLVPVPSDYTLVDARRVTRDERPVWRFRHARKNGSNADLGGEHVSFVVDAERSSLLGMTRMEKRFAERNIPDRETARTVFEEFIAEAAPDLHGALDVLWIEPHDETITVDGHDVVVTGMKVKCRDQSGTYAWVIVGPGNEVVTFERDVIWNDEMSRRKTEQWLHDDWFAEQTMVPNSNNRQTTHEPTPTMTSSTPTDAKSIVDEFFTAFGVGDLDHVLALAHENIEIVATGPESVPWYGTYHGRDGLQQFLERLGGDTDTEAFSVDWLVSEQETVFAAGHLKHRITSTGNVFESDWALRCAVRDGAIIEYQFFEDTAAAAAAFD
;
A
#
# COMPACT_ATOMS: atom_id res chain seq x y z
N MET A 1 -25.08 -14.92 -34.66
CA MET A 1 -25.41 -14.70 -33.24
C MET A 1 -24.11 -14.35 -32.54
N THR A 2 -23.88 -13.07 -32.27
CA THR A 2 -22.73 -12.61 -31.49
C THR A 2 -22.95 -13.10 -30.07
N GLN A 3 -22.04 -13.91 -29.51
CA GLN A 3 -22.11 -14.24 -28.09
C GLN A 3 -22.06 -12.93 -27.31
N GLN A 4 -23.02 -12.75 -26.42
CA GLN A 4 -23.00 -11.64 -25.49
C GLN A 4 -21.76 -11.81 -24.60
N PRO A 5 -20.96 -10.76 -24.38
CA PRO A 5 -19.77 -10.85 -23.54
C PRO A 5 -20.15 -11.34 -22.14
N SER A 6 -19.23 -12.07 -21.50
CA SER A 6 -19.42 -12.64 -20.14
C SER A 6 -19.35 -11.61 -19.03
N TYR A 7 -19.23 -10.33 -19.39
CA TYR A 7 -19.08 -9.20 -18.50
C TYR A 7 -20.02 -8.07 -18.89
N ASP A 8 -20.24 -7.15 -17.96
CA ASP A 8 -21.08 -5.98 -18.18
C ASP A 8 -20.35 -4.95 -19.05
N THR A 9 -20.84 -4.79 -20.28
CA THR A 9 -20.27 -3.83 -21.24
C THR A 9 -20.58 -2.39 -20.88
N GLU A 10 -21.72 -2.13 -20.24
CA GLU A 10 -22.08 -0.77 -19.82
C GLU A 10 -21.15 -0.30 -18.71
N ALA A 11 -20.85 -1.17 -17.73
CA ALA A 11 -19.87 -0.86 -16.70
C ALA A 11 -18.47 -0.56 -17.27
N LEU A 12 -18.02 -1.34 -18.26
CA LEU A 12 -16.75 -1.10 -18.94
C LEU A 12 -16.78 0.18 -19.78
N GLU A 13 -17.87 0.46 -20.49
CA GLU A 13 -18.06 1.68 -21.28
C GLU A 13 -18.05 2.92 -20.38
N THR A 14 -18.74 2.91 -19.23
CA THR A 14 -18.68 4.02 -18.27
C THR A 14 -17.25 4.33 -17.85
N ALA A 15 -16.47 3.29 -17.51
CA ALA A 15 -15.09 3.48 -17.08
C ALA A 15 -14.19 4.01 -18.22
N THR A 16 -14.34 3.48 -19.42
CA THR A 16 -13.48 3.81 -20.56
C THR A 16 -13.85 5.11 -21.28
N MET A 17 -15.07 5.62 -21.09
CA MET A 17 -15.44 6.98 -21.50
C MET A 17 -14.77 8.04 -20.61
N LEU A 18 -14.72 7.80 -19.29
CA LEU A 18 -14.07 8.70 -18.33
C LEU A 18 -12.55 8.68 -18.48
N VAL A 19 -11.96 7.49 -18.62
CA VAL A 19 -10.53 7.33 -18.80
C VAL A 19 -10.23 6.40 -19.98
N PRO A 20 -9.86 6.97 -21.15
CA PRO A 20 -9.60 6.19 -22.35
C PRO A 20 -8.45 5.19 -22.17
N VAL A 21 -8.70 3.95 -22.58
CA VAL A 21 -7.66 2.91 -22.64
C VAL A 21 -6.85 3.08 -23.94
N PRO A 22 -5.51 3.07 -23.88
CA PRO A 22 -4.68 3.22 -25.08
C PRO A 22 -4.93 2.10 -26.10
N SER A 23 -4.84 2.44 -27.38
CA SER A 23 -5.19 1.51 -28.47
C SER A 23 -4.30 0.27 -28.57
N ASP A 24 -3.10 0.30 -27.97
CA ASP A 24 -2.16 -0.82 -27.86
C ASP A 24 -2.44 -1.73 -26.66
N TYR A 25 -3.48 -1.46 -25.86
CA TYR A 25 -3.95 -2.31 -24.76
C TYR A 25 -5.23 -3.07 -25.14
N THR A 26 -5.46 -4.20 -24.50
CA THR A 26 -6.66 -5.02 -24.68
C THR A 26 -7.14 -5.55 -23.35
N LEU A 27 -8.46 -5.78 -23.23
CA LEU A 27 -9.07 -6.36 -22.04
C LEU A 27 -8.58 -7.79 -21.86
N VAL A 28 -7.86 -8.06 -20.78
CA VAL A 28 -7.31 -9.38 -20.46
C VAL A 28 -8.02 -10.05 -19.29
N ASP A 29 -8.72 -9.27 -18.46
CA ASP A 29 -9.53 -9.79 -17.36
C ASP A 29 -10.76 -8.93 -17.10
N ALA A 30 -11.90 -9.59 -16.88
CA ALA A 30 -13.16 -8.96 -16.50
C ALA A 30 -13.89 -9.87 -15.51
N ARG A 31 -14.06 -9.43 -14.26
CA ARG A 31 -14.63 -10.25 -13.20
C ARG A 31 -15.59 -9.45 -12.32
N ARG A 32 -16.69 -10.08 -11.96
CA ARG A 32 -17.58 -9.58 -10.92
C ARG A 32 -17.15 -10.13 -9.57
N VAL A 33 -16.94 -9.24 -8.61
CA VAL A 33 -16.54 -9.56 -7.22
C VAL A 33 -17.39 -8.73 -6.25
N THR A 34 -17.25 -8.97 -4.95
CA THR A 34 -17.92 -8.19 -3.90
C THR A 34 -16.86 -7.46 -3.09
N ARG A 35 -17.00 -6.13 -2.95
CA ARG A 35 -16.14 -5.24 -2.15
C ARG A 35 -17.00 -4.61 -1.06
N ASP A 36 -16.65 -4.73 0.22
CA ASP A 36 -17.39 -4.08 1.32
C ASP A 36 -18.92 -4.30 1.22
N GLU A 37 -19.33 -5.55 0.96
CA GLU A 37 -20.73 -5.98 0.70
C GLU A 37 -21.38 -5.44 -0.59
N ARG A 38 -20.68 -4.60 -1.37
CA ARG A 38 -21.11 -4.05 -2.65
C ARG A 38 -20.60 -4.90 -3.82
N PRO A 39 -21.46 -5.35 -4.75
CA PRO A 39 -21.00 -6.03 -5.96
C PRO A 39 -20.34 -5.03 -6.91
N VAL A 40 -19.17 -5.39 -7.44
CA VAL A 40 -18.37 -4.55 -8.35
C VAL A 40 -17.86 -5.36 -9.54
N TRP A 41 -17.65 -4.69 -10.66
CA TRP A 41 -16.88 -5.20 -11.78
C TRP A 41 -15.45 -4.71 -11.72
N ARG A 42 -14.52 -5.63 -11.91
CA ARG A 42 -13.11 -5.34 -12.13
C ARG A 42 -12.76 -5.62 -13.58
N PHE A 43 -12.07 -4.67 -14.20
CA PHE A 43 -11.55 -4.80 -15.56
C PHE A 43 -10.04 -4.55 -15.53
N ARG A 44 -9.26 -5.38 -16.22
CA ARG A 44 -7.82 -5.17 -16.44
C ARG A 44 -7.53 -5.22 -17.93
N HIS A 45 -6.84 -4.20 -18.40
CA HIS A 45 -6.27 -4.14 -19.73
C HIS A 45 -4.75 -4.25 -19.63
N ALA A 46 -4.15 -5.02 -20.52
CA ALA A 46 -2.70 -5.14 -20.65
C ALA A 46 -2.29 -4.92 -22.10
N ARG A 47 -0.99 -4.70 -22.36
CA ARG A 47 -0.49 -4.49 -23.71
C ARG A 47 -0.80 -5.69 -24.63
N LYS A 48 -1.30 -5.40 -25.84
CA LYS A 48 -1.68 -6.39 -26.86
C LYS A 48 -0.54 -7.30 -27.30
N ASN A 49 0.69 -6.80 -27.28
CA ASN A 49 1.90 -7.56 -27.62
C ASN A 49 2.43 -8.41 -26.45
N GLY A 50 1.79 -8.35 -25.27
CA GLY A 50 2.19 -9.07 -24.06
C GLY A 50 3.40 -8.50 -23.34
N SER A 51 4.01 -7.39 -23.80
CA SER A 51 5.16 -6.81 -23.09
C SER A 51 4.71 -6.20 -21.77
N ASN A 52 5.46 -6.45 -20.70
CA ASN A 52 5.20 -5.94 -19.35
C ASN A 52 3.80 -6.27 -18.84
N ALA A 53 3.16 -7.34 -19.31
CA ALA A 53 1.77 -7.67 -18.97
C ALA A 53 1.63 -8.50 -17.67
N ASP A 54 2.76 -8.89 -17.06
CA ASP A 54 2.81 -9.61 -15.79
C ASP A 54 2.29 -8.72 -14.64
N LEU A 55 2.00 -9.35 -13.50
CA LEU A 55 1.72 -8.61 -12.26
C LEU A 55 2.95 -7.76 -11.88
N GLY A 56 2.69 -6.54 -11.42
CA GLY A 56 3.67 -5.48 -11.22
C GLY A 56 4.01 -4.71 -12.50
N GLY A 57 3.54 -5.16 -13.67
CA GLY A 57 3.84 -4.55 -14.97
C GLY A 57 2.84 -3.50 -15.44
N GLU A 58 2.93 -3.17 -16.73
CA GLU A 58 2.07 -2.19 -17.38
C GLU A 58 0.61 -2.66 -17.53
N HIS A 59 -0.34 -1.85 -17.04
CA HIS A 59 -1.76 -2.16 -17.13
C HIS A 59 -2.66 -0.92 -16.93
N VAL A 60 -3.92 -1.06 -17.37
CA VAL A 60 -5.00 -0.13 -17.04
C VAL A 60 -6.13 -0.91 -16.38
N SER A 61 -6.42 -0.59 -15.13
CA SER A 61 -7.42 -1.30 -14.33
C SER A 61 -8.55 -0.37 -13.88
N PHE A 62 -9.75 -0.94 -13.80
CA PHE A 62 -10.96 -0.25 -13.36
C PHE A 62 -11.70 -1.09 -12.33
N VAL A 63 -12.32 -0.40 -11.36
CA VAL A 63 -13.33 -0.94 -10.46
C VAL A 63 -14.59 -0.11 -10.63
N VAL A 64 -15.70 -0.77 -10.97
CA VAL A 64 -16.98 -0.14 -11.28
C VAL A 64 -18.07 -0.77 -10.43
N ASP A 65 -18.98 0.02 -9.88
CA ASP A 65 -20.15 -0.49 -9.17
C ASP A 65 -21.01 -1.33 -10.13
N ALA A 66 -21.32 -2.59 -9.75
CA ALA A 66 -22.02 -3.51 -10.65
C ALA A 66 -23.53 -3.27 -10.74
N GLU A 67 -24.09 -2.39 -9.91
CA GLU A 67 -25.51 -2.08 -9.88
C GLU A 67 -25.80 -0.66 -10.40
N ARG A 68 -24.87 0.26 -10.19
CA ARG A 68 -25.00 1.68 -10.56
C ARG A 68 -24.15 2.05 -11.77
N SER A 69 -23.26 1.16 -12.21
CA SER A 69 -22.29 1.40 -13.28
C SER A 69 -21.41 2.64 -13.04
N SER A 70 -21.22 3.06 -11.78
CA SER A 70 -20.41 4.23 -11.41
C SER A 70 -18.95 3.83 -11.16
N LEU A 71 -18.00 4.66 -11.58
CA LEU A 71 -16.58 4.42 -11.35
C LEU A 71 -16.24 4.52 -9.86
N LEU A 72 -15.68 3.45 -9.28
CA LEU A 72 -15.24 3.40 -7.88
C LEU A 72 -13.72 3.52 -7.74
N GLY A 73 -13.00 3.26 -8.83
CA GLY A 73 -11.58 3.55 -8.91
C GLY A 73 -10.96 3.09 -10.21
N MET A 74 -9.79 3.63 -10.50
CA MET A 74 -8.98 3.25 -11.66
C MET A 74 -7.51 3.47 -11.39
N THR A 75 -6.65 2.74 -12.12
CA THR A 75 -5.23 3.02 -12.17
C THR A 75 -4.66 2.75 -13.56
N ARG A 76 -3.63 3.51 -13.93
CA ARG A 76 -2.88 3.41 -15.18
C ARG A 76 -1.40 3.30 -14.87
N MET A 77 -0.98 2.06 -14.70
CA MET A 77 0.43 1.72 -14.55
C MET A 77 1.04 1.64 -15.94
N GLU A 78 1.45 2.77 -16.50
CA GLU A 78 1.99 2.84 -17.87
C GLU A 78 3.40 3.45 -17.85
N LYS A 79 4.34 2.88 -18.61
CA LYS A 79 5.74 3.38 -18.67
C LYS A 79 5.84 4.86 -19.03
N ARG A 80 4.89 5.38 -19.82
CA ARG A 80 4.86 6.81 -20.20
C ARG A 80 4.67 7.76 -19.02
N PHE A 81 4.12 7.30 -17.90
CA PHE A 81 4.01 8.10 -16.69
C PHE A 81 5.27 8.12 -15.83
N ALA A 82 6.36 7.49 -16.31
CA ALA A 82 7.69 7.66 -15.73
C ALA A 82 8.36 8.99 -16.13
N GLU A 83 7.70 9.80 -16.96
CA GLU A 83 8.16 11.15 -17.27
C GLU A 83 8.13 12.04 -16.02
N ARG A 84 9.23 12.76 -15.74
CA ARG A 84 9.37 13.57 -14.51
C ARG A 84 8.62 14.90 -14.54
N ASN A 85 7.93 15.25 -15.63
CA ASN A 85 7.22 16.51 -15.76
C ASN A 85 5.77 16.37 -15.25
N ILE A 86 5.64 16.26 -13.93
CA ILE A 86 4.33 16.23 -13.24
C ILE A 86 3.76 17.65 -13.11
N PRO A 87 2.42 17.80 -13.04
CA PRO A 87 1.80 19.10 -12.80
C PRO A 87 2.18 19.68 -11.44
N ASP A 88 2.11 21.01 -11.33
CA ASP A 88 2.15 21.68 -10.03
C ASP A 88 0.84 21.46 -9.23
N ARG A 89 0.85 21.86 -7.96
CA ARG A 89 -0.29 21.64 -7.05
C ARG A 89 -1.59 22.31 -7.53
N GLU A 90 -1.51 23.47 -8.18
CA GLU A 90 -2.67 24.22 -8.68
C GLU A 90 -3.28 23.55 -9.92
N THR A 91 -2.44 23.11 -10.84
CA THR A 91 -2.85 22.36 -12.03
C THR A 91 -3.45 21.01 -11.63
N ALA A 92 -2.81 20.29 -10.70
CA ALA A 92 -3.32 19.03 -10.18
C ALA A 92 -4.68 19.20 -9.48
N ARG A 93 -4.84 20.27 -8.68
CA ARG A 93 -6.14 20.64 -8.08
C ARG A 93 -7.21 20.86 -9.14
N THR A 94 -6.89 21.60 -10.20
CA THR A 94 -7.85 21.90 -11.28
C THR A 94 -8.31 20.62 -11.99
N VAL A 95 -7.37 19.77 -12.38
CA VAL A 95 -7.68 18.48 -13.02
C VAL A 95 -8.48 17.58 -12.08
N PHE A 96 -8.15 17.57 -10.79
CA PHE A 96 -8.91 16.85 -9.77
C PHE A 96 -10.37 17.31 -9.71
N GLU A 97 -10.63 18.62 -9.62
CA GLU A 97 -12.01 19.13 -9.51
C GLU A 97 -12.84 18.79 -10.77
N GLU A 98 -12.25 18.97 -11.96
CA GLU A 98 -12.89 18.60 -13.23
C GLU A 98 -13.21 17.11 -13.30
N PHE A 99 -12.24 16.27 -12.93
CA PHE A 99 -12.41 14.82 -12.97
C PHE A 99 -13.45 14.34 -11.95
N ILE A 100 -13.43 14.85 -10.71
CA ILE A 100 -14.40 14.45 -9.68
C ILE A 100 -15.82 14.88 -10.07
N ALA A 101 -15.99 16.07 -10.66
CA ALA A 101 -17.30 16.54 -11.14
C ALA A 101 -17.94 15.57 -12.14
N GLU A 102 -17.14 14.87 -12.94
CA GLU A 102 -17.61 13.92 -13.95
C GLU A 102 -17.68 12.47 -13.41
N ALA A 103 -16.59 11.99 -12.80
CA ALA A 103 -16.43 10.59 -12.40
C ALA A 103 -17.13 10.25 -11.07
N ALA A 104 -17.27 11.23 -10.18
CA ALA A 104 -17.90 11.06 -8.88
C ALA A 104 -18.74 12.30 -8.49
N PRO A 105 -19.84 12.60 -9.22
CA PRO A 105 -20.62 13.81 -9.00
C PRO A 105 -21.21 13.93 -7.59
N ASP A 106 -21.40 12.79 -6.91
CA ASP A 106 -21.86 12.71 -5.52
C ASP A 106 -20.79 13.13 -4.49
N LEU A 107 -19.50 13.13 -4.88
CA LEU A 107 -18.39 13.65 -4.07
C LEU A 107 -18.03 15.10 -4.44
N HIS A 108 -18.48 15.60 -5.58
CA HIS A 108 -18.14 16.94 -6.05
C HIS A 108 -18.67 18.03 -5.10
N GLY A 109 -17.76 18.85 -4.56
CA GLY A 109 -18.07 19.85 -3.53
C GLY A 109 -18.29 19.29 -2.11
N ALA A 110 -18.15 17.97 -1.92
CA ALA A 110 -18.29 17.30 -0.62
C ALA A 110 -16.96 16.76 -0.05
N LEU A 111 -15.84 17.04 -0.72
CA LEU A 111 -14.50 16.61 -0.35
C LEU A 111 -13.69 17.75 0.27
N ASP A 112 -13.14 17.48 1.45
CA ASP A 112 -12.11 18.31 2.07
C ASP A 112 -10.74 17.82 1.57
N VAL A 113 -9.99 18.70 0.90
CA VAL A 113 -8.62 18.38 0.48
C VAL A 113 -7.70 18.46 1.70
N LEU A 114 -7.02 17.35 1.99
CA LEU A 114 -6.09 17.22 3.09
C LEU A 114 -4.71 17.74 2.70
N TRP A 115 -4.20 17.30 1.56
CA TRP A 115 -2.90 17.71 1.03
C TRP A 115 -2.78 17.41 -0.47
N ILE A 116 -1.78 18.05 -1.10
CA ILE A 116 -1.45 17.88 -2.51
C ILE A 116 0.07 17.74 -2.62
N GLU A 117 0.55 16.52 -2.85
CA GLU A 117 1.98 16.19 -2.83
C GLU A 117 2.35 15.18 -3.93
N PRO A 118 3.63 15.13 -4.36
CA PRO A 118 4.10 14.09 -5.28
C PRO A 118 3.85 12.69 -4.73
N HIS A 119 3.52 11.75 -5.61
CA HIS A 119 3.29 10.34 -5.29
C HIS A 119 3.90 9.49 -6.40
N ASP A 120 4.66 8.48 -5.99
CA ASP A 120 5.36 7.55 -6.86
C ASP A 120 4.80 6.13 -6.68
N GLU A 121 4.73 5.40 -7.78
CA GLU A 121 4.41 3.97 -7.85
C GLU A 121 5.52 3.27 -8.64
N THR A 122 5.81 2.01 -8.35
CA THR A 122 6.85 1.26 -9.07
C THR A 122 6.22 0.17 -9.93
N ILE A 123 6.61 0.11 -11.20
CA ILE A 123 6.19 -0.94 -12.13
C ILE A 123 7.42 -1.63 -12.74
N THR A 124 7.27 -2.91 -13.05
CA THR A 124 8.29 -3.68 -13.77
C THR A 124 8.14 -3.51 -15.27
N VAL A 125 9.18 -2.98 -15.91
CA VAL A 125 9.24 -2.76 -17.36
C VAL A 125 10.53 -3.38 -17.88
N ASP A 126 10.41 -4.29 -18.84
CA ASP A 126 11.55 -5.01 -19.42
C ASP A 126 12.44 -5.66 -18.35
N GLY A 127 11.84 -6.12 -17.23
CA GLY A 127 12.52 -6.75 -16.10
C GLY A 127 13.21 -5.79 -15.12
N HIS A 128 12.95 -4.48 -15.22
CA HIS A 128 13.54 -3.46 -14.35
C HIS A 128 12.46 -2.60 -13.70
N ASP A 129 12.74 -2.10 -12.50
CA ASP A 129 11.88 -1.16 -11.80
C ASP A 129 11.87 0.19 -12.50
N VAL A 130 10.67 0.68 -12.78
CA VAL A 130 10.38 1.99 -13.36
C VAL A 130 9.38 2.70 -12.48
N VAL A 131 9.73 3.91 -12.05
CA VAL A 131 8.86 4.76 -11.24
C VAL A 131 7.86 5.48 -12.12
N VAL A 132 6.58 5.24 -11.90
CA VAL A 132 5.45 6.03 -12.39
C VAL A 132 5.14 7.12 -11.35
N THR A 133 5.04 8.37 -11.79
CA THR A 133 4.95 9.51 -10.86
C THR A 133 3.76 10.42 -11.18
N GLY A 134 3.28 11.13 -10.16
CA GLY A 134 2.23 12.15 -10.32
C GLY A 134 2.06 13.02 -9.08
N MET A 135 1.17 14.01 -9.18
CA MET A 135 0.75 14.86 -8.07
C MET A 135 -0.55 14.31 -7.49
N LYS A 136 -0.53 13.88 -6.24
CA LYS A 136 -1.68 13.29 -5.56
C LYS A 136 -2.46 14.35 -4.79
N VAL A 137 -3.74 14.48 -5.11
CA VAL A 137 -4.72 15.26 -4.35
C VAL A 137 -5.44 14.28 -3.42
N LYS A 138 -5.12 14.29 -2.12
CA LYS A 138 -5.77 13.41 -1.14
C LYS A 138 -6.87 14.17 -0.40
N CYS A 139 -8.02 13.53 -0.28
CA CYS A 139 -9.24 14.12 0.24
C CYS A 139 -9.89 13.22 1.28
N ARG A 140 -10.74 13.83 2.10
CA ARG A 140 -11.69 13.13 2.98
C ARG A 140 -13.10 13.63 2.68
N ASP A 141 -14.07 12.72 2.66
CA ASP A 141 -15.48 13.09 2.61
C ASP A 141 -16.06 13.33 4.00
N GLN A 142 -17.29 13.85 4.05
CA GLN A 142 -18.00 14.13 5.31
C GLN A 142 -18.37 12.87 6.10
N SER A 143 -18.37 11.70 5.47
CA SER A 143 -18.61 10.41 6.14
C SER A 143 -17.33 9.84 6.78
N GLY A 144 -16.19 10.49 6.55
CA GLY A 144 -14.89 10.10 7.08
C GLY A 144 -14.11 9.16 6.18
N THR A 145 -14.62 8.81 4.99
CA THR A 145 -13.86 8.00 4.01
C THR A 145 -12.93 8.87 3.18
N TYR A 146 -11.91 8.24 2.61
CA TYR A 146 -10.89 8.91 1.82
C TYR A 146 -11.15 8.71 0.32
N ALA A 147 -10.75 9.73 -0.43
CA ALA A 147 -10.65 9.67 -1.88
C ALA A 147 -9.36 10.35 -2.32
N TRP A 148 -8.83 9.96 -3.48
CA TRP A 148 -7.70 10.68 -4.07
C TRP A 148 -7.69 10.55 -5.58
N VAL A 149 -7.08 11.54 -6.22
CA VAL A 149 -6.68 11.49 -7.63
C VAL A 149 -5.18 11.74 -7.71
N ILE A 150 -4.48 10.94 -8.52
CA ILE A 150 -3.09 11.18 -8.90
C ILE A 150 -3.10 11.71 -10.33
N VAL A 151 -2.56 12.90 -10.53
CA VAL A 151 -2.44 13.55 -11.83
C VAL A 151 -1.00 13.46 -12.30
N GLY A 152 -0.77 12.70 -13.37
CA GLY A 152 0.55 12.45 -13.93
C GLY A 152 0.95 13.44 -15.03
N PRO A 153 2.06 13.15 -15.72
CA PRO A 153 2.51 13.88 -16.89
C PRO A 153 1.41 14.10 -17.93
N GLY A 154 1.43 15.28 -18.56
CA GLY A 154 0.41 15.67 -19.54
C GLY A 154 -0.94 16.05 -18.92
N ASN A 155 -1.00 16.25 -17.60
CA ASN A 155 -2.22 16.54 -16.84
C ASN A 155 -3.26 15.41 -16.93
N GLU A 156 -2.79 14.17 -17.13
CA GLU A 156 -3.66 13.00 -17.23
C GLU A 156 -3.91 12.38 -15.85
N VAL A 157 -5.13 11.91 -15.61
CA VAL A 157 -5.44 11.11 -14.40
C VAL A 157 -4.78 9.75 -14.52
N VAL A 158 -3.91 9.44 -13.56
CA VAL A 158 -3.18 8.16 -13.43
C VAL A 158 -3.96 7.21 -12.54
N THR A 159 -4.36 7.67 -11.35
CA THR A 159 -5.10 6.87 -10.37
C THR A 159 -6.24 7.68 -9.79
N PHE A 160 -7.39 7.04 -9.61
CA PHE A 160 -8.50 7.56 -8.82
C PHE A 160 -9.00 6.46 -7.89
N GLU A 161 -9.19 6.78 -6.62
CA GLU A 161 -9.83 5.88 -5.66
C GLU A 161 -10.77 6.66 -4.75
N ARG A 162 -11.87 6.02 -4.35
CA ARG A 162 -12.90 6.58 -3.45
C ARG A 162 -13.49 5.52 -2.53
N ASP A 163 -14.28 6.00 -1.57
CA ASP A 163 -14.93 5.19 -0.54
C ASP A 163 -13.88 4.36 0.24
N VAL A 164 -12.69 4.93 0.46
CA VAL A 164 -11.58 4.25 1.11
C VAL A 164 -11.70 4.43 2.61
N ILE A 165 -11.95 3.34 3.32
CA ILE A 165 -11.97 3.34 4.77
C ILE A 165 -10.54 3.21 5.24
N TRP A 166 -10.09 4.20 6.00
CA TRP A 166 -8.84 4.12 6.74
C TRP A 166 -9.13 3.57 8.13
N ASN A 167 -8.27 2.69 8.60
CA ASN A 167 -8.27 2.37 10.01
C ASN A 167 -7.32 3.35 10.69
N ASP A 168 -7.89 4.42 11.24
CA ASP A 168 -7.16 5.50 11.92
C ASP A 168 -6.39 4.94 13.15
N GLU A 169 -6.90 3.92 13.85
CA GLU A 169 -6.19 3.24 14.95
C GLU A 169 -4.99 2.42 14.46
N MET A 170 -5.01 1.98 13.20
CA MET A 170 -3.96 1.15 12.60
C MET A 170 -3.06 1.88 11.60
N SER A 171 -3.29 3.18 11.41
CA SER A 171 -2.63 4.03 10.41
C SER A 171 -2.51 3.39 9.01
N ARG A 172 -3.47 2.54 8.61
CA ARG A 172 -3.47 1.89 7.31
C ARG A 172 -4.85 1.82 6.68
N ARG A 173 -4.86 1.60 5.37
CA ARG A 173 -6.06 1.34 4.60
C ARG A 173 -6.75 0.06 5.09
N LYS A 174 -8.04 0.15 5.43
CA LYS A 174 -8.91 -0.99 5.76
C LYS A 174 -9.52 -1.61 4.51
N THR A 175 -9.86 -0.77 3.52
CA THR A 175 -10.40 -1.23 2.23
C THR A 175 -9.30 -1.91 1.41
N GLU A 176 -9.62 -3.06 0.87
CA GLU A 176 -8.73 -3.84 -0.01
C GLU A 176 -8.23 -3.04 -1.23
N GLN A 177 -7.01 -3.35 -1.69
CA GLN A 177 -6.24 -2.62 -2.70
C GLN A 177 -6.36 -3.25 -4.10
N TRP A 178 -7.58 -3.51 -4.56
CA TRP A 178 -7.88 -4.29 -5.78
C TRP A 178 -7.38 -3.72 -7.12
N LEU A 179 -6.88 -2.48 -7.12
CA LEU A 179 -6.21 -1.87 -8.28
C LEU A 179 -4.71 -2.17 -8.31
N HIS A 180 -4.15 -2.60 -7.19
CA HIS A 180 -2.72 -2.84 -6.99
C HIS A 180 -2.40 -4.33 -7.09
N ASP A 181 -1.24 -4.64 -7.64
CA ASP A 181 -0.89 -6.01 -8.00
C ASP A 181 -0.56 -6.92 -6.80
N ASP A 182 -0.16 -6.34 -5.67
CA ASP A 182 0.10 -7.05 -4.42
C ASP A 182 -1.14 -7.85 -3.96
N TRP A 183 -2.33 -7.27 -4.13
CA TRP A 183 -3.58 -7.92 -3.81
C TRP A 183 -3.94 -9.06 -4.79
N PHE A 184 -3.55 -8.98 -6.07
CA PHE A 184 -3.77 -10.08 -7.03
C PHE A 184 -2.91 -11.31 -6.71
N ALA A 185 -1.68 -11.10 -6.25
CA ALA A 185 -0.78 -12.18 -5.89
C ALA A 185 -1.38 -13.04 -4.78
N GLU A 186 -1.97 -12.42 -3.75
CA GLU A 186 -2.61 -13.09 -2.61
C GLU A 186 -3.81 -13.97 -3.03
N GLN A 187 -4.60 -13.55 -4.02
CA GLN A 187 -5.80 -14.28 -4.46
C GLN A 187 -5.55 -15.43 -5.44
N THR A 188 -4.35 -15.52 -6.02
CA THR A 188 -4.00 -16.65 -6.90
C THR A 188 -3.48 -17.87 -6.15
N MET A 189 -3.25 -17.76 -4.83
CA MET A 189 -2.94 -18.88 -3.95
C MET A 189 -4.22 -19.67 -3.61
N VAL A 190 -4.53 -20.69 -4.38
CA VAL A 190 -5.68 -21.59 -4.11
C VAL A 190 -5.42 -22.42 -2.84
N PRO A 191 -6.33 -22.48 -1.85
CA PRO A 191 -6.21 -23.38 -0.71
C PRO A 191 -6.42 -24.82 -1.18
N ASN A 192 -5.39 -25.65 -1.09
CA ASN A 192 -5.45 -27.05 -1.50
C ASN A 192 -6.29 -27.85 -0.50
N SER A 193 -7.58 -28.01 -0.79
CA SER A 193 -8.47 -28.93 -0.09
C SER A 193 -8.39 -30.31 -0.75
N ASN A 194 -7.60 -31.21 -0.18
CA ASN A 194 -7.89 -32.65 -0.18
C ASN A 194 -6.93 -33.41 0.73
N ASN A 195 -7.36 -33.63 1.97
CA ASN A 195 -6.77 -34.62 2.86
C ASN A 195 -7.40 -35.99 2.54
N ARG A 196 -6.62 -36.87 1.90
CA ARG A 196 -6.83 -38.32 2.00
C ARG A 196 -5.50 -38.99 2.31
N GLN A 197 -5.42 -39.49 3.54
CA GLN A 197 -4.41 -40.44 4.01
C GLN A 197 -4.22 -41.56 2.98
N THR A 198 -2.98 -41.77 2.54
CA THR A 198 -2.39 -43.12 2.49
C THR A 198 -0.87 -43.01 2.65
N THR A 199 -0.36 -43.92 3.45
CA THR A 199 0.99 -44.08 3.99
C THR A 199 2.03 -44.39 2.92
N HIS A 200 3.21 -43.75 2.96
CA HIS A 200 4.55 -44.35 2.83
C HIS A 200 5.63 -43.25 2.84
N GLU A 201 6.48 -43.23 3.87
CA GLU A 201 7.82 -42.61 3.84
C GLU A 201 8.78 -43.57 3.08
N PRO A 202 9.79 -43.08 2.34
CA PRO A 202 10.95 -42.46 3.00
C PRO A 202 11.69 -41.30 2.29
N THR A 203 12.40 -40.54 3.14
CA THR A 203 13.63 -39.73 2.95
C THR A 203 13.47 -38.27 2.51
N PRO A 204 14.03 -37.29 3.28
CA PRO A 204 13.72 -35.88 3.14
C PRO A 204 14.49 -35.29 1.96
N THR A 205 13.76 -34.74 1.00
CA THR A 205 14.32 -33.71 0.12
C THR A 205 13.81 -32.40 0.68
N MET A 206 14.74 -31.55 1.14
CA MET A 206 14.44 -30.20 1.59
C MET A 206 13.58 -29.50 0.54
N THR A 207 12.31 -29.26 0.85
CA THR A 207 11.45 -28.36 0.09
C THR A 207 12.04 -26.96 0.27
N SER A 208 12.68 -26.48 -0.79
CA SER A 208 12.91 -25.06 -1.01
C SER A 208 11.54 -24.36 -1.04
N SER A 209 11.15 -23.75 0.08
CA SER A 209 10.21 -22.64 0.06
C SER A 209 10.82 -21.56 -0.85
N THR A 210 10.04 -21.01 -1.76
CA THR A 210 10.40 -19.81 -2.51
C THR A 210 10.91 -18.78 -1.50
N PRO A 211 12.12 -18.22 -1.65
CA PRO A 211 12.61 -17.21 -0.71
C PRO A 211 11.66 -16.01 -0.76
N THR A 212 10.98 -15.74 0.35
CA THR A 212 10.21 -14.51 0.51
C THR A 212 11.19 -13.34 0.45
N ASP A 213 10.87 -12.34 -0.39
CA ASP A 213 11.70 -11.16 -0.56
C ASP A 213 11.82 -10.37 0.76
N ALA A 214 13.01 -9.82 1.04
CA ALA A 214 13.28 -9.11 2.29
C ALA A 214 12.38 -7.89 2.47
N LYS A 215 12.05 -7.20 1.37
CA LYS A 215 11.12 -6.06 1.39
C LYS A 215 9.74 -6.50 1.83
N SER A 216 9.24 -7.61 1.29
CA SER A 216 7.92 -8.16 1.66
C SER A 216 7.84 -8.52 3.14
N ILE A 217 8.91 -9.09 3.74
CA ILE A 217 8.93 -9.39 5.18
C ILE A 217 8.83 -8.11 6.03
N VAL A 218 9.52 -7.04 5.64
CA VAL A 218 9.48 -5.77 6.38
C VAL A 218 8.17 -5.02 6.15
N ASP A 219 7.59 -5.09 4.95
CA ASP A 219 6.25 -4.57 4.66
C ASP A 219 5.17 -5.29 5.48
N GLU A 220 5.28 -6.62 5.57
CA GLU A 220 4.42 -7.45 6.41
C GLU A 220 4.58 -7.10 7.89
N PHE A 221 5.80 -6.81 8.35
CA PHE A 221 6.05 -6.33 9.71
C PHE A 221 5.35 -5.01 10.00
N PHE A 222 5.43 -4.02 9.09
CA PHE A 222 4.72 -2.75 9.26
C PHE A 222 3.21 -2.92 9.20
N THR A 223 2.72 -3.82 8.35
CA THR A 223 1.29 -4.18 8.28
C THR A 223 0.83 -4.79 9.60
N ALA A 224 1.57 -5.76 10.14
CA ALA A 224 1.30 -6.42 11.42
C ALA A 224 1.32 -5.45 12.61
N PHE A 225 2.36 -4.61 12.66
CA PHE A 225 2.51 -3.61 13.71
C PHE A 225 1.37 -2.58 13.65
N GLY A 226 1.05 -2.09 12.46
CA GLY A 226 -0.07 -1.17 12.25
C GLY A 226 -1.38 -1.77 12.74
N VAL A 227 -1.63 -3.07 12.55
CA VAL A 227 -2.86 -3.71 13.07
C VAL A 227 -2.84 -4.05 14.56
N GLY A 228 -1.75 -3.79 15.27
CA GLY A 228 -1.58 -4.28 16.64
C GLY A 228 -1.53 -5.81 16.75
N ASP A 229 -1.20 -6.52 15.66
CA ASP A 229 -1.02 -7.97 15.65
C ASP A 229 0.40 -8.29 16.12
N LEU A 230 0.59 -8.14 17.43
CA LEU A 230 1.89 -8.34 18.08
C LEU A 230 2.38 -9.78 17.94
N ASP A 231 1.47 -10.76 17.89
CA ASP A 231 1.83 -12.17 17.68
C ASP A 231 2.47 -12.36 16.30
N HIS A 232 1.92 -11.73 15.26
CA HIS A 232 2.48 -11.79 13.92
C HIS A 232 3.77 -10.97 13.78
N VAL A 233 3.86 -9.79 14.43
CA VAL A 233 5.12 -9.03 14.55
C VAL A 233 6.24 -9.89 15.15
N LEU A 234 5.95 -10.62 16.24
CA LEU A 234 6.91 -11.51 16.88
C LEU A 234 7.26 -12.72 16.01
N ALA A 235 6.32 -13.21 15.20
CA ALA A 235 6.54 -14.32 14.27
C ALA A 235 7.52 -13.97 13.14
N LEU A 236 7.47 -12.73 12.65
CA LEU A 236 8.38 -12.20 11.61
C LEU A 236 9.80 -11.92 12.12
N ALA A 237 9.99 -11.85 13.44
CA ALA A 237 11.29 -11.63 14.05
C ALA A 237 12.07 -12.94 14.26
N HIS A 238 13.37 -12.92 13.97
CA HIS A 238 14.26 -14.02 14.30
C HIS A 238 14.38 -14.19 15.83
N GLU A 239 14.60 -15.41 16.31
CA GLU A 239 14.71 -15.68 17.76
C GLU A 239 15.81 -14.85 18.46
N ASN A 240 16.85 -14.49 17.70
CA ASN A 240 18.00 -13.68 18.12
C ASN A 240 18.02 -12.28 17.49
N ILE A 241 16.85 -11.72 17.14
CA ILE A 241 16.75 -10.35 16.60
C ILE A 241 17.48 -9.34 17.51
N GLU A 242 18.15 -8.35 16.91
CA GLU A 242 18.66 -7.18 17.60
C GLU A 242 17.85 -5.94 17.24
N ILE A 243 17.32 -5.25 18.25
CA ILE A 243 16.57 -4.00 18.08
C ILE A 243 17.41 -2.87 18.66
N VAL A 244 17.67 -1.85 17.86
CA VAL A 244 18.47 -0.68 18.22
C VAL A 244 17.64 0.58 17.99
N ALA A 245 17.06 1.10 19.06
CA ALA A 245 16.39 2.40 19.07
C ALA A 245 17.32 3.40 19.75
N THR A 246 18.05 4.19 18.96
CA THR A 246 19.09 5.08 19.50
C THR A 246 18.48 6.38 20.00
N GLY A 247 18.73 6.77 21.24
CA GLY A 247 18.37 8.08 21.78
C GLY A 247 18.68 8.21 23.27
N PRO A 248 18.29 9.32 23.92
CA PRO A 248 18.61 9.59 25.32
C PRO A 248 17.85 8.68 26.29
N GLU A 249 18.49 8.32 27.42
CA GLU A 249 17.89 7.48 28.48
C GLU A 249 16.62 8.07 29.12
N SER A 250 16.35 9.36 28.91
CA SER A 250 15.13 10.03 29.38
C SER A 250 13.87 9.56 28.65
N VAL A 251 14.00 8.98 27.46
CA VAL A 251 12.88 8.46 26.67
C VAL A 251 12.80 6.94 26.85
N PRO A 252 11.68 6.38 27.36
CA PRO A 252 11.64 5.01 27.88
C PRO A 252 11.88 3.89 26.87
N TRP A 253 11.58 4.11 25.58
CA TRP A 253 11.70 3.09 24.53
C TRP A 253 13.09 3.02 23.90
N TYR A 254 13.97 4.01 24.09
CA TYR A 254 15.32 3.93 23.55
C TYR A 254 16.18 2.90 24.28
N GLY A 255 17.08 2.27 23.52
CA GLY A 255 17.99 1.23 23.99
C GLY A 255 18.28 0.18 22.93
N THR A 256 19.02 -0.84 23.36
CA THR A 256 19.27 -2.05 22.58
C THR A 256 18.56 -3.23 23.23
N TYR A 257 17.78 -3.96 22.45
CA TYR A 257 17.01 -5.11 22.90
C TYR A 257 17.41 -6.36 22.10
N HIS A 258 17.35 -7.52 22.74
CA HIS A 258 17.81 -8.78 22.14
C HIS A 258 16.75 -9.86 22.24
N GLY A 259 16.60 -10.59 21.13
CA GLY A 259 15.65 -11.68 20.96
C GLY A 259 14.18 -11.22 20.95
N ARG A 260 13.28 -12.19 20.77
CA ARG A 260 11.82 -11.91 20.74
C ARG A 260 11.30 -11.31 22.06
N ASP A 261 11.86 -11.73 23.19
CA ASP A 261 11.55 -11.12 24.50
C ASP A 261 11.98 -9.65 24.57
N GLY A 262 13.10 -9.30 23.93
CA GLY A 262 13.56 -7.92 23.79
C GLY A 262 12.67 -7.10 22.87
N LEU A 263 12.23 -7.67 21.74
CA LEU A 263 11.28 -7.04 20.84
C LEU A 263 9.96 -6.73 21.56
N GLN A 264 9.42 -7.70 22.31
CA GLN A 264 8.22 -7.50 23.10
C GLN A 264 8.38 -6.35 24.11
N GLN A 265 9.50 -6.31 24.85
CA GLN A 265 9.79 -5.22 25.80
C GLN A 265 9.87 -3.85 25.12
N PHE A 266 10.47 -3.77 23.93
CA PHE A 266 10.52 -2.55 23.15
C PHE A 266 9.11 -2.07 22.76
N LEU A 267 8.27 -2.97 22.23
CA LEU A 267 6.90 -2.68 21.81
C LEU A 267 6.02 -2.25 22.99
N GLU A 268 6.15 -2.92 24.14
CA GLU A 268 5.42 -2.57 25.36
C GLU A 268 5.79 -1.18 25.90
N ARG A 269 7.08 -0.80 25.85
CA ARG A 269 7.55 0.53 26.26
C ARG A 269 7.03 1.60 25.31
N LEU A 270 7.20 1.40 24.00
CA LEU A 270 6.74 2.35 23.00
C LEU A 270 5.22 2.55 23.09
N GLY A 271 4.44 1.47 23.09
CA GLY A 271 2.98 1.52 23.16
C GLY A 271 2.42 1.96 24.51
N GLY A 272 3.17 1.82 25.60
CA GLY A 272 2.77 2.29 26.92
C GLY A 272 2.93 3.80 27.10
N ASP A 273 3.97 4.38 26.50
CA ASP A 273 4.32 5.79 26.68
C ASP A 273 3.87 6.70 25.53
N THR A 274 3.31 6.13 24.45
CA THR A 274 2.83 6.91 23.28
C THR A 274 1.39 6.57 22.90
N ASP A 275 0.67 7.60 22.47
CA ASP A 275 -0.53 7.53 21.64
C ASP A 275 -0.14 7.97 20.23
N THR A 276 -0.19 7.04 19.27
CA THR A 276 0.29 7.28 17.90
C THR A 276 -0.81 7.95 17.08
N GLU A 277 -0.65 9.24 16.80
CA GLU A 277 -1.64 10.03 16.06
C GLU A 277 -1.46 9.93 14.53
N ALA A 278 -0.23 9.71 14.09
CA ALA A 278 0.08 9.43 12.69
C ALA A 278 1.35 8.59 12.57
N PHE A 279 1.34 7.64 11.64
CA PHE A 279 2.53 6.91 11.21
C PHE A 279 2.39 6.58 9.73
N SER A 280 3.35 7.01 8.90
CA SER A 280 3.40 6.69 7.48
C SER A 280 4.73 6.03 7.12
N VAL A 281 4.67 5.03 6.25
CA VAL A 281 5.83 4.46 5.55
C VAL A 281 5.80 5.03 4.14
N ASP A 282 6.65 6.02 3.87
CA ASP A 282 6.67 6.76 2.61
C ASP A 282 7.66 6.14 1.61
N TRP A 283 8.71 5.49 2.12
CA TRP A 283 9.73 4.82 1.34
C TRP A 283 10.01 3.44 1.91
N LEU A 284 10.09 2.44 1.02
CA LEU A 284 10.54 1.09 1.36
C LEU A 284 11.36 0.54 0.20
N VAL A 285 12.66 0.35 0.42
CA VAL A 285 13.62 -0.11 -0.59
C VAL A 285 14.46 -1.25 -0.03
N SER A 286 14.78 -2.24 -0.84
CA SER A 286 15.62 -3.37 -0.44
C SER A 286 16.83 -3.51 -1.36
N GLU A 287 17.94 -3.96 -0.78
CA GLU A 287 19.09 -4.50 -1.50
C GLU A 287 19.50 -5.80 -0.79
N GLN A 288 19.25 -6.93 -1.46
CA GLN A 288 19.49 -8.28 -0.92
C GLN A 288 18.76 -8.48 0.42
N GLU A 289 19.50 -8.82 1.48
CA GLU A 289 19.01 -9.03 2.85
C GLU A 289 18.76 -7.73 3.62
N THR A 290 19.10 -6.55 3.06
CA THR A 290 18.97 -5.27 3.76
C THR A 290 17.79 -4.47 3.23
N VAL A 291 16.97 -3.94 4.13
CA VAL A 291 15.82 -3.09 3.81
C VAL A 291 15.98 -1.74 4.50
N PHE A 292 15.78 -0.67 3.76
CA PHE A 292 15.63 0.67 4.31
C PHE A 292 14.18 1.11 4.15
N ALA A 293 13.63 1.64 5.24
CA ALA A 293 12.34 2.30 5.24
C ALA A 293 12.48 3.73 5.76
N ALA A 294 11.61 4.62 5.32
CA ALA A 294 11.50 5.97 5.86
C ALA A 294 10.06 6.45 5.78
N GLY A 295 9.73 7.43 6.61
CA GLY A 295 8.45 8.12 6.54
C GLY A 295 8.31 9.15 7.63
N HIS A 296 7.06 9.39 8.04
CA HIS A 296 6.73 10.38 9.05
C HIS A 296 5.98 9.77 10.22
N LEU A 297 6.18 10.32 11.42
CA LEU A 297 5.45 9.91 12.62
C LEU A 297 5.01 11.12 13.44
N LYS A 298 3.95 10.91 14.21
CA LYS A 298 3.42 11.83 15.20
C LYS A 298 2.95 11.04 16.40
N HIS A 299 3.60 11.26 17.53
CA HIS A 299 3.23 10.66 18.80
C HIS A 299 2.84 11.71 19.81
N ARG A 300 1.78 11.42 20.57
CA ARG A 300 1.44 12.11 21.80
C ARG A 300 1.97 11.30 22.98
N ILE A 301 2.79 11.90 23.83
CA ILE A 301 3.31 11.25 25.04
C ILE A 301 2.18 11.12 26.06
N THR A 302 1.90 9.91 26.52
CA THR A 302 0.74 9.64 27.39
C THR A 302 0.87 10.30 28.76
N SER A 303 2.10 10.42 29.29
CA SER A 303 2.37 11.00 30.62
C SER A 303 2.25 12.53 30.66
N THR A 304 2.63 13.23 29.60
CA THR A 304 2.68 14.71 29.54
C THR A 304 1.57 15.31 28.69
N GLY A 305 1.04 14.55 27.72
CA GLY A 305 0.13 15.02 26.68
C GLY A 305 0.80 15.83 25.57
N ASN A 306 2.13 16.04 25.64
CA ASN A 306 2.90 16.72 24.62
C ASN A 306 2.98 15.88 23.34
N VAL A 307 3.19 16.55 22.22
CA VAL A 307 3.32 15.91 20.90
C VAL A 307 4.72 16.13 20.37
N PHE A 308 5.30 15.09 19.79
CA PHE A 308 6.45 15.24 18.90
C PHE A 308 6.15 14.62 17.53
N GLU A 309 6.74 15.23 16.52
CA GLU A 309 6.66 14.83 15.12
C GLU A 309 8.07 14.65 14.60
N SER A 310 8.29 13.64 13.77
CA SER A 310 9.61 13.34 13.21
C SER A 310 9.49 12.67 11.87
N ASP A 311 10.38 13.05 10.95
CA ASP A 311 10.77 12.14 9.89
C ASP A 311 11.60 11.01 10.52
N TRP A 312 11.37 9.79 10.10
CA TRP A 312 12.07 8.62 10.62
C TRP A 312 12.71 7.81 9.50
N ALA A 313 13.75 7.07 9.86
CA ALA A 313 14.36 6.06 9.02
C ALA A 313 14.55 4.77 9.80
N LEU A 314 14.47 3.64 9.11
CA LEU A 314 14.68 2.31 9.66
C LEU A 314 15.61 1.53 8.73
N ARG A 315 16.62 0.88 9.31
CA ARG A 315 17.38 -0.17 8.64
C ARG A 315 16.99 -1.52 9.23
N CYS A 316 16.54 -2.43 8.38
CA CYS A 316 16.33 -3.82 8.74
C CYS A 316 17.32 -4.73 8.01
N ALA A 317 17.70 -5.83 8.65
CA ALA A 317 18.31 -6.97 7.99
C ALA A 317 17.38 -8.18 8.12
N VAL A 318 17.19 -8.92 7.03
CA VAL A 318 16.31 -10.08 6.92
C VAL A 318 17.14 -11.27 6.47
N ARG A 319 16.99 -12.41 7.14
CA ARG A 319 17.63 -13.66 6.77
C ARG A 319 16.65 -14.81 6.96
N ASP A 320 16.61 -15.72 5.99
CA ASP A 320 15.76 -16.92 6.03
C ASP A 320 14.28 -16.61 6.33
N GLY A 321 13.79 -15.48 5.80
CA GLY A 321 12.40 -15.03 5.99
C GLY A 321 12.10 -14.39 7.35
N ALA A 322 13.12 -14.03 8.15
CA ALA A 322 12.94 -13.40 9.45
C ALA A 322 13.82 -12.16 9.62
N ILE A 323 13.31 -11.14 10.32
CA ILE A 323 14.06 -9.93 10.65
C ILE A 323 15.07 -10.25 11.75
N ILE A 324 16.35 -10.06 11.45
CA ILE A 324 17.47 -10.30 12.39
C ILE A 324 17.99 -9.02 13.02
N GLU A 325 17.76 -7.86 12.39
CA GLU A 325 18.17 -6.56 12.91
C GLU A 325 17.10 -5.52 12.59
N TYR A 326 16.80 -4.64 13.55
CA TYR A 326 15.91 -3.50 13.44
C TYR A 326 16.61 -2.27 14.05
N GLN A 327 16.99 -1.28 13.24
CA GLN A 327 17.68 -0.08 13.70
C GLN A 327 16.92 1.19 13.31
N PHE A 328 16.36 1.86 14.31
CA PHE A 328 15.46 3.01 14.13
C PHE A 328 16.17 4.35 14.38
N PHE A 329 15.83 5.35 13.56
CA PHE A 329 16.37 6.70 13.59
C PHE A 329 15.23 7.72 13.50
N GLU A 330 15.21 8.69 14.39
CA GLU A 330 14.21 9.77 14.46
C GLU A 330 14.82 11.01 15.17
N ASP A 331 14.03 12.08 15.32
CA ASP A 331 14.40 13.25 16.10
C ASP A 331 14.33 12.96 17.60
N THR A 332 15.40 12.35 18.09
CA THR A 332 15.59 12.02 19.51
C THR A 332 15.57 13.24 20.44
N ALA A 333 15.87 14.44 19.93
CA ALA A 333 15.81 15.66 20.71
C ALA A 333 14.37 16.13 20.89
N ALA A 334 13.55 16.05 19.84
CA ALA A 334 12.12 16.32 19.90
C ALA A 334 11.39 15.31 20.80
N ALA A 335 11.71 14.01 20.69
CA ALA A 335 11.17 12.99 21.55
C ALA A 335 11.48 13.26 23.03
N ALA A 336 12.74 13.58 23.36
CA ALA A 336 13.13 13.91 24.74
C ALA A 336 12.41 15.16 25.28
N ALA A 337 12.31 16.22 24.47
CA ALA A 337 11.63 17.45 24.85
C ALA A 337 10.13 17.25 25.10
N ALA A 338 9.50 16.22 24.53
CA ALA A 338 8.09 15.92 24.78
C ALA A 338 7.85 15.24 26.15
N PHE A 339 8.88 14.68 26.78
CA PHE A 339 8.82 14.14 28.14
C PHE A 339 9.10 15.17 29.24
N ASP A 340 9.63 16.34 28.88
CA ASP A 340 9.79 17.50 29.77
C ASP A 340 8.47 18.29 29.94
#